data_AF-A0A074RJ99-F1
#
_entry.id   AF-A0A074RJ99-F1
#
_cell.length_a   1.000
_cell.length_b   1.000
_cell.length_c   1.000
_cell.angle_alpha   90.00
_cell.angle_beta   90.00
_cell.angle_gamma   90.00
#
_symmetry.space_group_name_H-M   'P 1'
#
loop_
_entity.id
_entity.type
_entity.pdbx_description
1 polymer ?
#
loop_
_entity_poly.entity_id
_entity_poly.type
_entity_poly.pdbx_seq_one_letter_code
_entity_poly.pdbx_strand_id
1 'polypeptide(L)'
;FPADNKQVFELYWSRPQMLARSHHSLLKTTQAVLSLFKAGPKDEVSLSTPLSYADRLRIRLPGDTTFALGPHIDGGSLERWEDIEYRKCYTEILTGNWRNHDSFKIAPRLNAKSDLYRGPSQCSALRGFQGWLALSDTGPNEGTLRTYPLLRESVAYVIMRPFFRPIKPILTNSPSLDDLSPSNWVMDLEGTDFPGAVPGSRQELNAITHPHLMLDKGGMVSMRSVRPGDMVLWHCDGIHAVESKHAGQGDSSVFYIPAVPLTAHNAEYLATQRGTLISGYPAPDFPGGTGESMFVGAQRGSVENVKGSLAKQAMGLGKFDVSEGMREGEKKVLEQANVALGFQVI
;
A
#
# COMPACT_ATOMS: atom_id res chain seq x y z
N PHE A 1 -9.39 -0.82 17.22
CA PHE A 1 -8.21 -1.31 17.97
C PHE A 1 -7.46 -0.13 18.59
N PRO A 2 -6.92 -0.26 19.82
CA PRO A 2 -7.31 -1.27 20.82
C PRO A 2 -8.78 -1.10 21.25
N ALA A 3 -9.32 -2.02 22.06
CA ALA A 3 -10.74 -2.04 22.45
C ALA A 3 -11.10 -0.85 23.37
N ASP A 4 -10.22 -0.56 24.33
CA ASP A 4 -10.43 0.45 25.38
C ASP A 4 -10.06 1.87 24.94
N ASN A 5 -9.37 2.02 23.80
CA ASN A 5 -9.00 3.32 23.24
C ASN A 5 -8.88 3.22 21.71
N LYS A 6 -10.01 3.17 21.00
CA LYS A 6 -10.04 2.93 19.55
C LYS A 6 -9.30 4.04 18.80
N GLN A 7 -8.18 3.68 18.15
CA GLN A 7 -7.43 4.56 17.26
C GLN A 7 -7.78 4.31 15.79
N VAL A 8 -8.06 3.04 15.44
CA VAL A 8 -8.48 2.63 14.09
C VAL A 8 -9.93 2.15 14.13
N PHE A 9 -10.71 2.66 13.17
CA PHE A 9 -12.14 2.42 13.04
C PHE A 9 -12.41 1.62 11.77
N GLU A 10 -13.06 0.48 11.94
CA GLU A 10 -13.54 -0.40 10.85
C GLU A 10 -14.84 0.15 10.26
N LEU A 11 -14.73 1.36 9.71
CA LEU A 11 -15.75 2.05 8.93
C LEU A 11 -15.20 2.25 7.52
N TYR A 12 -16.00 1.92 6.51
CA TYR A 12 -15.61 1.85 5.11
C TYR A 12 -16.51 2.70 4.24
N TRP A 13 -17.75 2.96 4.65
CA TRP A 13 -18.78 3.51 3.79
C TRP A 13 -19.50 4.70 4.40
N SER A 14 -18.83 5.44 5.29
CA SER A 14 -19.32 6.73 5.73
C SER A 14 -19.41 7.70 4.55
N ARG A 15 -20.39 8.61 4.59
CA ARG A 15 -20.57 9.62 3.54
C ARG A 15 -19.28 10.45 3.31
N PRO A 16 -18.54 10.90 4.35
CA PRO A 16 -17.26 11.59 4.15
C PRO A 16 -16.20 10.74 3.43
N GLN A 17 -16.05 9.45 3.77
CA GLN A 17 -15.11 8.57 3.07
C GLN A 17 -15.49 8.38 1.59
N MET A 18 -16.79 8.21 1.31
CA MET A 18 -17.30 8.12 -0.06
C MET A 18 -17.03 9.39 -0.86
N LEU A 19 -17.31 10.56 -0.28
CA LEU A 19 -17.06 11.85 -0.92
C LEU A 19 -15.58 12.10 -1.14
N ALA A 20 -14.72 11.73 -0.20
CA ALA A 20 -13.27 11.86 -0.34
C ALA A 20 -12.75 11.00 -1.50
N ARG A 21 -13.04 9.70 -1.51
CA ARG A 21 -12.59 8.75 -2.55
C ARG A 21 -13.11 9.08 -3.96
N SER A 22 -14.28 9.71 -4.05
CA SER A 22 -14.90 10.11 -5.32
C SER A 22 -14.65 11.57 -5.71
N HIS A 23 -13.89 12.32 -4.90
CA HIS A 23 -13.63 13.73 -5.17
C HIS A 23 -12.73 13.91 -6.39
N HIS A 24 -13.07 14.86 -7.26
CA HIS A 24 -12.35 15.11 -8.51
C HIS A 24 -10.84 15.34 -8.29
N SER A 25 -10.46 16.19 -7.33
CA SER A 25 -9.06 16.50 -7.06
C SER A 25 -8.27 15.27 -6.60
N LEU A 26 -8.87 14.39 -5.78
CA LEU A 26 -8.19 13.18 -5.33
C LEU A 26 -7.97 12.19 -6.49
N LEU A 27 -8.98 12.01 -7.35
CA LEU A 27 -8.87 11.16 -8.53
C LEU A 27 -7.81 11.70 -9.50
N LYS A 28 -7.71 13.03 -9.66
CA LYS A 28 -6.65 13.67 -10.45
C LYS A 28 -5.26 13.49 -9.84
N THR A 29 -5.12 13.63 -8.52
CA THR A 29 -3.87 13.31 -7.81
C THR A 29 -3.48 11.85 -8.00
N THR A 30 -4.46 10.94 -7.97
CA THR A 30 -4.24 9.51 -8.19
C THR A 30 -3.76 9.23 -9.63
N GLN A 31 -4.38 9.85 -10.64
CA GLN A 31 -3.91 9.79 -12.03
C GLN A 31 -2.46 10.30 -12.17
N ALA A 32 -2.17 11.45 -11.56
CA ALA A 32 -0.85 12.07 -11.62
C ALA A 32 0.24 11.18 -10.99
N VAL A 33 -0.01 10.63 -9.80
CA VAL A 33 0.98 9.79 -9.12
C VAL A 33 1.18 8.44 -9.83
N LEU A 34 0.10 7.83 -10.34
CA LEU A 34 0.18 6.58 -11.10
C LEU A 34 0.93 6.76 -12.42
N SER A 35 0.94 7.96 -13.01
CA SER A 35 1.71 8.27 -14.22
C SER A 35 3.24 8.16 -14.03
N LEU A 36 3.73 8.09 -12.79
CA LEU A 36 5.13 7.80 -12.50
C LEU A 36 5.50 6.35 -12.88
N PHE A 37 4.54 5.43 -12.90
CA PHE A 37 4.76 4.07 -13.37
C PHE A 37 4.89 4.00 -14.89
N LYS A 38 5.68 3.03 -15.37
CA LYS A 38 5.90 2.74 -16.78
C LYS A 38 5.25 1.42 -17.14
N ALA A 39 4.42 1.46 -18.19
CA ALA A 39 3.78 0.30 -18.79
C ALA A 39 4.14 0.24 -20.29
N GLY A 40 4.52 -0.94 -20.76
CA GLY A 40 4.75 -1.26 -22.16
C GLY A 40 3.44 -1.36 -22.97
N PRO A 41 3.53 -1.52 -24.31
CA PRO A 41 2.35 -1.51 -25.18
C PRO A 41 1.32 -2.62 -24.89
N LYS A 42 1.78 -3.77 -24.40
CA LYS A 42 0.97 -4.97 -24.14
C LYS A 42 0.66 -5.21 -22.67
N ASP A 43 1.14 -4.36 -21.78
CA ASP A 43 0.90 -4.50 -20.34
C ASP A 43 -0.58 -4.21 -20.08
N GLU A 44 -1.31 -5.19 -19.53
CA GLU A 44 -2.75 -5.13 -19.26
C GLU A 44 -3.05 -4.29 -18.01
N VAL A 45 -2.81 -2.99 -18.13
CA VAL A 45 -2.99 -1.99 -17.07
C VAL A 45 -3.38 -0.63 -17.65
N SER A 46 -4.31 0.06 -16.99
CA SER A 46 -4.52 1.49 -17.19
C SER A 46 -4.00 2.24 -15.98
N LEU A 47 -2.92 3.01 -16.19
CA LEU A 47 -2.38 3.95 -15.21
C LEU A 47 -3.15 5.29 -15.21
N SER A 48 -4.00 5.50 -16.22
CA SER A 48 -4.82 6.70 -16.40
C SER A 48 -6.22 6.55 -15.77
N THR A 49 -6.63 5.34 -15.44
CA THR A 49 -7.93 5.03 -14.82
C THR A 49 -7.74 4.70 -13.33
N PRO A 50 -7.98 5.65 -12.41
CA PRO A 50 -7.83 5.41 -10.98
C PRO A 50 -9.01 4.58 -10.47
N LEU A 51 -8.73 3.59 -9.63
CA LEU A 51 -9.75 2.82 -8.93
C LEU A 51 -9.81 3.19 -7.44
N SER A 52 -10.99 3.05 -6.86
CA SER A 52 -11.19 3.22 -5.42
C SER A 52 -10.97 1.90 -4.69
N TYR A 53 -10.21 1.96 -3.60
CA TYR A 53 -10.10 0.89 -2.62
C TYR A 53 -10.63 1.41 -1.28
N ALA A 54 -11.61 0.70 -0.72
CA ALA A 54 -12.25 1.06 0.52
C ALA A 54 -11.43 0.55 1.70
N ASP A 55 -10.87 1.49 2.45
CA ASP A 55 -10.11 1.23 3.66
C ASP A 55 -10.73 2.00 4.83
N ARG A 56 -10.21 1.67 6.02
CA ARG A 56 -10.55 2.20 7.33
C ARG A 56 -10.17 3.68 7.46
N LEU A 57 -10.46 4.22 8.65
CA LEU A 57 -9.95 5.51 9.09
C LEU A 57 -9.22 5.37 10.41
N ARG A 58 -8.35 6.34 10.70
CA ARG A 58 -7.67 6.46 11.99
C ARG A 58 -7.99 7.81 12.60
N ILE A 59 -8.25 7.81 13.90
CA ILE A 59 -8.30 9.01 14.76
C ILE A 59 -7.37 8.69 15.92
N ARG A 60 -6.12 9.17 15.85
CA ARG A 60 -5.14 8.88 16.88
C ARG A 60 -5.09 10.01 17.91
N LEU A 61 -5.33 9.71 19.18
CA LEU A 61 -5.40 10.71 20.25
C LEU A 61 -4.01 11.05 20.82
N PRO A 62 -3.81 12.28 21.34
CA PRO A 62 -2.62 12.65 22.09
C PRO A 62 -2.27 11.64 23.19
N GLY A 63 -0.97 11.37 23.36
CA GLY A 63 -0.45 10.47 24.38
C GLY A 63 -0.50 8.99 24.02
N ASP A 64 -1.17 8.59 22.92
CA ASP A 64 -1.21 7.19 22.51
C ASP A 64 0.20 6.63 22.21
N THR A 65 0.50 5.50 22.85
CA THR A 65 1.71 4.70 22.65
C THR A 65 1.40 3.28 22.18
N THR A 66 0.13 2.92 22.06
CA THR A 66 -0.30 1.55 21.76
C THR A 66 -0.37 1.28 20.26
N PHE A 67 -0.72 2.30 19.47
CA PHE A 67 -0.72 2.20 18.01
C PHE A 67 0.68 2.48 17.44
N ALA A 68 1.63 1.60 17.79
CA ALA A 68 2.98 1.63 17.25
C ALA A 68 3.14 0.51 16.21
N LEU A 69 3.37 0.92 14.96
CA LEU A 69 3.71 0.02 13.86
C LEU A 69 5.16 0.27 13.50
N GLY A 70 6.03 -0.71 13.80
CA GLY A 70 7.44 -0.65 13.47
C GLY A 70 7.70 -0.59 11.95
N PRO A 71 8.95 -0.38 11.52
CA PRO A 71 9.31 -0.35 10.11
C PRO A 71 8.90 -1.63 9.37
N HIS A 72 8.12 -1.47 8.31
CA HIS A 72 7.62 -2.57 7.49
C HIS A 72 7.39 -2.17 6.03
N ILE A 73 7.16 -3.18 5.18
CA ILE A 73 6.66 -3.05 3.81
C ILE A 73 5.45 -3.98 3.68
N ASP A 74 4.31 -3.47 3.22
CA ASP A 74 3.11 -4.28 2.95
C ASP A 74 3.14 -4.91 1.56
N GLY A 75 2.05 -5.59 1.18
CA GLY A 75 1.92 -6.23 -0.14
C GLY A 75 2.76 -7.49 -0.20
N GLY A 76 2.59 -8.38 0.77
CA GLY A 76 3.37 -9.61 0.91
C GLY A 76 4.65 -9.44 1.71
N SER A 77 5.29 -10.56 1.99
CA SER A 77 6.59 -10.67 2.65
C SER A 77 7.46 -11.66 1.87
N LEU A 78 7.40 -12.95 2.20
CA LEU A 78 8.17 -14.03 1.58
C LEU A 78 7.86 -14.18 0.10
N GLU A 79 6.65 -13.79 -0.33
CA GLU A 79 6.19 -13.81 -1.71
C GLU A 79 7.13 -13.06 -2.68
N ARG A 80 7.88 -12.05 -2.20
CA ARG A 80 8.88 -11.34 -3.03
C ARG A 80 9.98 -12.22 -3.57
N TRP A 81 10.27 -13.32 -2.88
CA TRP A 81 11.26 -14.32 -3.29
C TRP A 81 10.60 -15.61 -3.78
N GLU A 82 9.51 -16.03 -3.14
CA GLU A 82 8.86 -17.30 -3.41
C GLU A 82 7.99 -17.28 -4.67
N ASP A 83 7.16 -16.24 -4.86
CA ASP A 83 6.31 -16.14 -6.05
C ASP A 83 7.15 -15.85 -7.29
N ILE A 84 7.00 -16.70 -8.32
CA ILE A 84 7.82 -16.62 -9.53
C ILE A 84 7.56 -15.30 -10.28
N GLU A 85 6.32 -14.81 -10.27
CA GLU A 85 5.98 -13.55 -10.95
C GLU A 85 6.42 -12.34 -10.12
N TYR A 86 6.17 -12.34 -8.81
CA TYR A 86 6.59 -11.25 -7.94
C TYR A 86 8.10 -11.10 -7.92
N ARG A 87 8.86 -12.19 -7.85
CA ARG A 87 10.33 -12.16 -7.92
C ARG A 87 10.86 -11.46 -9.17
N LYS A 88 10.12 -11.49 -10.30
CA LYS A 88 10.54 -10.78 -11.53
C LYS A 88 10.62 -9.27 -11.35
N CYS A 89 9.90 -8.69 -10.38
CA CYS A 89 10.03 -7.28 -10.01
C CYS A 89 11.47 -6.91 -9.63
N TYR A 90 12.21 -7.87 -9.11
CA TYR A 90 13.54 -7.66 -8.54
C TYR A 90 14.66 -8.32 -9.37
N THR A 91 14.37 -8.72 -10.62
CA THR A 91 15.33 -9.39 -11.51
C THR A 91 16.66 -8.63 -11.61
N GLU A 92 16.62 -7.33 -11.89
CA GLU A 92 17.83 -6.50 -11.99
C GLU A 92 18.70 -6.55 -10.72
N ILE A 93 18.08 -6.60 -9.55
CA ILE A 93 18.78 -6.71 -8.26
C ILE A 93 19.45 -8.09 -8.15
N LEU A 94 18.67 -9.15 -8.38
CA LEU A 94 19.10 -10.54 -8.24
C LEU A 94 20.18 -10.94 -9.27
N THR A 95 20.25 -10.27 -10.42
CA THR A 95 21.32 -10.46 -11.41
C THR A 95 22.54 -9.56 -11.16
N GLY A 96 22.59 -8.82 -10.05
CA GLY A 96 23.71 -7.96 -9.67
C GLY A 96 23.69 -6.54 -10.23
N ASN A 97 22.68 -6.17 -11.02
CA ASN A 97 22.53 -4.86 -11.67
C ASN A 97 21.61 -3.91 -10.89
N TRP A 98 21.64 -3.96 -9.55
CA TRP A 98 20.67 -3.25 -8.70
C TRP A 98 20.53 -1.74 -8.99
N ARG A 99 21.57 -1.08 -9.51
CA ARG A 99 21.52 0.35 -9.90
C ARG A 99 20.55 0.62 -11.05
N ASN A 100 20.29 -0.39 -11.88
CA ASN A 100 19.34 -0.37 -13.00
C ASN A 100 17.92 -0.75 -12.57
N HIS A 101 17.72 -1.16 -11.32
CA HIS A 101 16.38 -1.45 -10.81
C HIS A 101 15.50 -0.20 -10.86
N ASP A 102 14.36 -0.34 -11.53
CA ASP A 102 13.32 0.67 -11.64
C ASP A 102 12.07 0.19 -10.90
N SER A 103 11.85 0.71 -9.69
CA SER A 103 10.69 0.36 -8.87
C SER A 103 9.35 0.76 -9.52
N PHE A 104 9.39 1.69 -10.48
CA PHE A 104 8.23 2.19 -11.22
C PHE A 104 7.91 1.39 -12.49
N LYS A 105 8.59 0.26 -12.75
CA LYS A 105 8.18 -0.66 -13.81
C LYS A 105 6.98 -1.51 -13.34
N ILE A 106 5.82 -1.33 -13.97
CA ILE A 106 4.58 -1.99 -13.51
C ILE A 106 4.46 -3.45 -13.99
N ALA A 107 4.99 -3.77 -15.18
CA ALA A 107 4.75 -5.04 -15.87
C ALA A 107 4.94 -6.29 -14.98
N PRO A 108 6.06 -6.43 -14.23
CA PRO A 108 6.28 -7.62 -13.41
C PRO A 108 5.30 -7.73 -12.23
N ARG A 109 4.68 -6.63 -11.81
CA ARG A 109 3.70 -6.60 -10.71
C ARG A 109 2.31 -7.08 -11.13
N LEU A 110 1.99 -7.06 -12.42
CA LEU A 110 0.65 -7.35 -12.91
C LEU A 110 0.20 -8.79 -12.62
N ASN A 111 1.15 -9.73 -12.61
CA ASN A 111 0.90 -11.14 -12.32
C ASN A 111 1.45 -11.58 -10.96
N ALA A 112 2.02 -10.65 -10.18
CA ALA A 112 2.60 -10.93 -8.89
C ALA A 112 1.52 -11.35 -7.90
N LYS A 113 1.77 -12.45 -7.17
CA LYS A 113 0.89 -12.88 -6.08
C LYS A 113 1.50 -12.45 -4.76
N SER A 114 1.00 -11.34 -4.21
CA SER A 114 1.45 -10.79 -2.93
C SER A 114 0.88 -11.50 -1.70
N ASP A 115 -0.01 -12.47 -1.87
CA ASP A 115 -0.62 -13.23 -0.80
C ASP A 115 -0.77 -14.71 -1.20
N LEU A 116 0.34 -15.46 -1.09
CA LEU A 116 0.32 -16.91 -1.38
C LEU A 116 -0.36 -17.72 -0.27
N TYR A 117 -0.39 -17.15 0.94
CA TYR A 117 -0.78 -17.85 2.16
C TYR A 117 -2.17 -17.51 2.66
N ARG A 118 -2.88 -16.58 2.01
CA ARG A 118 -4.20 -16.08 2.40
C ARG A 118 -4.17 -15.51 3.82
N GLY A 119 -3.16 -14.69 4.07
CA GLY A 119 -2.92 -14.07 5.38
C GLY A 119 -4.10 -13.20 5.82
N PRO A 120 -4.40 -13.14 7.13
CA PRO A 120 -5.47 -12.28 7.61
C PRO A 120 -5.16 -10.81 7.32
N SER A 121 -6.14 -10.08 6.77
CA SER A 121 -6.01 -8.65 6.40
C SER A 121 -4.92 -8.36 5.36
N GLN A 122 -4.57 -9.34 4.51
CA GLN A 122 -3.77 -9.09 3.33
C GLN A 122 -4.54 -8.27 2.31
N CYS A 123 -3.83 -7.37 1.64
CA CYS A 123 -4.41 -6.58 0.57
C CYS A 123 -4.40 -7.41 -0.71
N SER A 124 -5.59 -7.67 -1.26
CA SER A 124 -5.75 -8.37 -2.52
C SER A 124 -5.56 -7.44 -3.72
N ALA A 125 -5.74 -6.12 -3.57
CA ALA A 125 -5.55 -5.17 -4.68
C ALA A 125 -4.08 -4.78 -4.91
N LEU A 126 -3.68 -4.66 -6.18
CA LEU A 126 -2.42 -4.02 -6.55
C LEU A 126 -2.53 -2.52 -6.30
N ARG A 127 -1.84 -2.03 -5.26
CA ARG A 127 -1.70 -0.60 -4.94
C ARG A 127 -0.37 -0.10 -5.49
N GLY A 128 -0.39 0.89 -6.39
CA GLY A 128 0.86 1.51 -6.86
C GLY A 128 1.52 2.33 -5.75
N PHE A 129 0.68 3.06 -5.02
CA PHE A 129 1.06 3.78 -3.81
C PHE A 129 0.06 3.48 -2.70
N GLN A 130 0.57 3.35 -1.49
CA GLN A 130 -0.24 3.52 -0.30
C GLN A 130 -0.41 5.01 -0.03
N GLY A 131 -1.42 5.37 0.76
CA GLY A 131 -1.66 6.77 1.03
C GLY A 131 -2.75 7.03 2.05
N TRP A 132 -2.78 8.28 2.50
CA TRP A 132 -3.83 8.78 3.36
C TRP A 132 -4.11 10.25 3.10
N LEU A 133 -5.38 10.63 3.32
CA LEU A 133 -5.87 12.01 3.30
C LEU A 133 -5.95 12.52 4.74
N ALA A 134 -5.28 13.64 5.04
CA ALA A 134 -5.33 14.26 6.36
C ALA A 134 -6.70 14.85 6.66
N LEU A 135 -7.16 14.66 7.91
CA LEU A 135 -8.39 15.23 8.46
C LEU A 135 -8.14 16.15 9.66
N SER A 136 -6.90 16.17 10.17
CA SER A 136 -6.44 17.06 11.22
C SER A 136 -5.05 17.60 10.89
N ASP A 137 -4.65 18.66 11.60
CA ASP A 137 -3.26 19.11 11.58
C ASP A 137 -2.38 18.10 12.33
N THR A 138 -1.29 17.65 11.71
CA THR A 138 -0.34 16.70 12.32
C THR A 138 1.05 16.92 11.75
N GLY A 139 2.08 16.94 12.59
CA GLY A 139 3.48 16.99 12.18
C GLY A 139 4.40 15.97 12.85
N PRO A 140 5.72 16.16 12.72
CA PRO A 140 6.72 15.33 13.40
C PRO A 140 6.50 15.29 14.92
N ASN A 141 6.69 14.12 15.52
CA ASN A 141 6.42 13.79 16.93
C ASN A 141 4.94 13.79 17.34
N GLU A 142 4.02 13.97 16.39
CA GLU A 142 2.58 13.96 16.64
C GLU A 142 1.92 12.65 16.19
N GLY A 143 2.67 11.54 16.20
CA GLY A 143 2.12 10.23 15.88
C GLY A 143 1.93 10.00 14.37
N THR A 144 2.69 10.73 13.55
CA THR A 144 2.59 10.72 12.08
C THR A 144 3.32 9.54 11.43
N LEU A 145 3.24 9.46 10.10
CA LEU A 145 3.95 8.48 9.27
C LEU A 145 5.46 8.78 9.29
N ARG A 146 6.29 7.72 9.33
CA ARG A 146 7.71 7.78 8.99
C ARG A 146 7.98 6.97 7.74
N THR A 147 8.90 7.43 6.88
CA THR A 147 9.32 6.72 5.67
C THR A 147 10.84 6.63 5.57
N TYR A 148 11.33 5.61 4.87
CA TYR A 148 12.73 5.51 4.48
C TYR A 148 12.93 6.19 3.13
N PRO A 149 13.77 7.24 3.00
CA PRO A 149 13.77 8.10 1.83
C PRO A 149 14.57 7.56 0.63
N LEU A 150 15.24 6.40 0.74
CA LEU A 150 16.05 5.81 -0.33
C LEU A 150 15.38 4.55 -0.90
N LEU A 151 14.40 4.74 -1.78
CA LEU A 151 13.56 3.64 -2.29
C LEU A 151 14.38 2.54 -2.98
N ARG A 152 15.18 2.89 -4.00
CA ARG A 152 15.93 1.89 -4.78
C ARG A 152 16.95 1.14 -3.92
N GLU A 153 17.71 1.87 -3.11
CA GLU A 153 18.75 1.33 -2.25
C GLU A 153 18.14 0.43 -1.16
N SER A 154 17.03 0.83 -0.55
CA SER A 154 16.34 -0.02 0.43
C SER A 154 15.74 -1.27 -0.18
N VAL A 155 15.10 -1.19 -1.35
CA VAL A 155 14.58 -2.38 -2.04
C VAL A 155 15.72 -3.33 -2.39
N ALA A 156 16.82 -2.83 -2.95
CA ALA A 156 18.00 -3.65 -3.25
C ALA A 156 18.56 -4.32 -1.98
N TYR A 157 18.70 -3.56 -0.90
CA TYR A 157 19.17 -4.07 0.38
C TYR A 157 18.27 -5.19 0.93
N VAL A 158 16.94 -4.96 0.97
CA VAL A 158 15.96 -5.93 1.47
C VAL A 158 16.00 -7.21 0.65
N ILE A 159 15.92 -7.11 -0.68
CA ILE A 159 15.88 -8.29 -1.57
C ILE A 159 17.16 -9.11 -1.47
N MET A 160 18.32 -8.46 -1.35
CA MET A 160 19.60 -9.16 -1.20
C MET A 160 19.84 -9.68 0.22
N ARG A 161 19.11 -9.18 1.23
CA ARG A 161 19.39 -9.45 2.65
C ARG A 161 19.47 -10.93 3.03
N PRO A 162 18.57 -11.81 2.56
CA PRO A 162 18.63 -13.24 2.88
C PRO A 162 19.91 -13.94 2.39
N PHE A 163 20.55 -13.41 1.34
CA PHE A 163 21.73 -14.03 0.72
C PHE A 163 23.06 -13.64 1.39
N PHE A 164 23.02 -12.88 2.48
CA PHE A 164 24.22 -12.45 3.20
C PHE A 164 24.03 -12.58 4.70
N ARG A 165 24.91 -13.35 5.34
CA ARG A 165 24.97 -13.46 6.80
C ARG A 165 26.24 -12.83 7.35
N PRO A 166 26.22 -12.35 8.60
CA PRO A 166 27.40 -11.80 9.20
C PRO A 166 28.38 -12.93 9.62
N ILE A 167 29.69 -12.67 9.53
CA ILE A 167 30.74 -13.54 10.06
C ILE A 167 30.75 -13.43 11.58
N LYS A 168 30.70 -12.21 12.11
CA LYS A 168 30.50 -11.89 13.53
C LYS A 168 29.06 -11.46 13.76
N PRO A 169 28.28 -12.19 14.59
CA PRO A 169 26.86 -11.90 14.81
C PRO A 169 26.58 -10.46 15.26
N ILE A 170 25.50 -9.88 14.76
CA ILE A 170 24.97 -8.58 15.21
C ILE A 170 24.02 -8.82 16.38
N LEU A 171 24.47 -8.54 17.60
CA LEU A 171 23.73 -8.84 18.85
C LEU A 171 23.15 -7.60 19.54
N THR A 172 23.21 -6.44 18.90
CA THR A 172 22.77 -5.17 19.46
C THR A 172 21.99 -4.36 18.42
N ASN A 173 21.04 -3.54 18.90
CA ASN A 173 20.32 -2.55 18.06
C ASN A 173 21.20 -1.34 17.72
N SER A 174 22.46 -1.35 18.15
CA SER A 174 23.44 -0.28 17.98
C SER A 174 24.80 -0.80 17.50
N PRO A 175 24.87 -1.50 16.35
CA PRO A 175 26.14 -2.01 15.84
C PRO A 175 27.09 -0.86 15.50
N SER A 176 28.39 -1.12 15.65
CA SER A 176 29.44 -0.20 15.23
C SER A 176 29.61 -0.21 13.70
N LEU A 177 30.33 0.77 13.15
CA LEU A 177 30.65 0.76 11.71
C LEU A 177 31.50 -0.45 11.31
N ASP A 178 32.34 -0.95 12.21
CA ASP A 178 33.15 -2.16 11.97
C ASP A 178 32.26 -3.41 11.88
N ASP A 179 31.21 -3.50 12.70
CA ASP A 179 30.22 -4.59 12.63
C ASP A 179 29.44 -4.56 11.30
N LEU A 180 29.25 -3.37 10.74
CA LEU A 180 28.56 -3.15 9.46
C LEU A 180 29.49 -3.12 8.25
N SER A 181 30.80 -3.28 8.45
CA SER A 181 31.77 -3.32 7.37
C SER A 181 31.46 -4.46 6.40
N PRO A 182 31.62 -4.28 5.08
CA PRO A 182 31.51 -5.36 4.10
C PRO A 182 32.37 -6.59 4.43
N SER A 183 33.50 -6.41 5.12
CA SER A 183 34.37 -7.52 5.56
C SER A 183 33.73 -8.43 6.61
N ASN A 184 32.65 -8.00 7.26
CA ASN A 184 31.89 -8.82 8.19
C ASN A 184 30.76 -9.61 7.51
N TRP A 185 30.59 -9.55 6.19
CA TRP A 185 29.51 -10.21 5.47
C TRP A 185 30.04 -11.25 4.49
N VAL A 186 29.40 -12.41 4.47
CA VAL A 186 29.68 -13.48 3.50
C VAL A 186 28.37 -13.90 2.85
N MET A 187 28.44 -14.27 1.56
CA MET A 187 27.29 -14.81 0.85
C MET A 187 26.87 -16.14 1.46
N ASP A 188 25.56 -16.33 1.62
CA ASP A 188 24.94 -17.57 2.09
C ASP A 188 23.83 -17.97 1.13
N LEU A 189 24.00 -19.12 0.48
CA LEU A 189 23.04 -19.70 -0.46
C LEU A 189 22.40 -20.98 0.08
N GLU A 190 22.87 -21.46 1.24
CA GLU A 190 22.41 -22.71 1.85
C GLU A 190 21.45 -22.43 3.02
N GLY A 191 21.57 -21.25 3.65
CA GLY A 191 20.68 -20.78 4.68
C GLY A 191 19.24 -20.63 4.20
N THR A 192 18.29 -20.99 5.07
CA THR A 192 16.85 -20.83 4.84
C THR A 192 16.26 -19.60 5.51
N ASP A 193 17.12 -18.72 6.03
CA ASP A 193 16.71 -17.53 6.78
C ASP A 193 16.32 -16.39 5.84
N PHE A 194 15.08 -15.93 5.95
CA PHE A 194 14.58 -14.72 5.29
C PHE A 194 14.24 -13.66 6.36
N PRO A 195 15.19 -12.81 6.77
CA PRO A 195 15.03 -11.96 7.94
C PRO A 195 13.78 -11.07 7.85
N GLY A 196 12.86 -11.25 8.81
CA GLY A 196 11.60 -10.47 8.90
C GLY A 196 10.53 -10.82 7.85
N ALA A 197 10.78 -11.79 6.98
CA ALA A 197 9.77 -12.30 6.06
C ALA A 197 9.06 -13.49 6.70
N VAL A 198 7.75 -13.38 6.93
CA VAL A 198 6.95 -14.43 7.57
C VAL A 198 5.75 -14.73 6.68
N PRO A 199 5.55 -15.98 6.22
CA PRO A 199 4.40 -16.38 5.43
C PRO A 199 3.07 -15.79 5.91
N GLY A 200 2.32 -15.17 4.99
CA GLY A 200 1.02 -14.55 5.30
C GLY A 200 1.09 -13.23 6.06
N SER A 201 2.29 -12.66 6.28
CA SER A 201 2.48 -11.36 6.94
C SER A 201 3.05 -10.31 5.99
N ARG A 202 3.21 -9.10 6.52
CA ARG A 202 4.03 -8.02 5.95
C ARG A 202 5.52 -8.28 6.17
N GLN A 203 6.37 -7.64 5.38
CA GLN A 203 7.82 -7.67 5.61
C GLN A 203 8.18 -6.78 6.80
N GLU A 204 8.73 -7.35 7.87
CA GLU A 204 9.15 -6.60 9.06
C GLU A 204 10.65 -6.27 9.00
N LEU A 205 11.01 -5.07 9.47
CA LEU A 205 12.39 -4.60 9.51
C LEU A 205 12.72 -4.01 10.88
N ASN A 206 13.92 -4.31 11.39
CA ASN A 206 14.40 -3.77 12.66
C ASN A 206 15.93 -3.61 12.65
N ALA A 207 16.47 -3.00 13.69
CA ALA A 207 17.90 -2.72 13.81
C ALA A 207 18.79 -3.97 13.93
N ILE A 208 18.25 -5.16 14.25
CA ILE A 208 19.01 -6.42 14.32
C ILE A 208 19.07 -7.08 12.95
N THR A 209 17.92 -7.24 12.31
CA THR A 209 17.80 -7.94 11.02
C THR A 209 18.26 -7.08 9.85
N HIS A 210 18.10 -5.75 9.95
CA HIS A 210 18.38 -4.79 8.89
C HIS A 210 19.22 -3.59 9.38
N PRO A 211 20.39 -3.82 10.00
CA PRO A 211 21.11 -2.78 10.74
C PRO A 211 21.61 -1.61 9.87
N HIS A 212 21.95 -1.86 8.60
CA HIS A 212 22.44 -0.83 7.67
C HIS A 212 21.38 0.23 7.34
N LEU A 213 20.10 -0.09 7.55
CA LEU A 213 19.02 0.87 7.34
C LEU A 213 18.93 1.91 8.47
N MET A 214 19.58 1.68 9.61
CA MET A 214 19.60 2.63 10.74
C MET A 214 18.20 3.15 11.13
N LEU A 215 17.20 2.26 11.13
CA LEU A 215 15.78 2.62 11.24
C LEU A 215 15.45 3.42 12.51
N ASP A 216 16.13 3.08 13.61
CA ASP A 216 15.98 3.75 14.92
C ASP A 216 16.99 4.89 15.14
N LYS A 217 17.91 5.11 14.18
CA LYS A 217 19.04 6.04 14.28
C LYS A 217 19.11 7.02 13.11
N GLY A 218 17.95 7.58 12.74
CA GLY A 218 17.87 8.64 11.73
C GLY A 218 17.74 8.17 10.29
N GLY A 219 17.72 6.87 10.00
CA GLY A 219 17.44 6.36 8.65
C GLY A 219 15.99 6.61 8.20
N MET A 220 15.06 6.71 9.15
CA MET A 220 13.64 6.97 8.89
C MET A 220 13.31 8.43 9.18
N VAL A 221 12.58 9.07 8.26
CA VAL A 221 12.18 10.48 8.34
C VAL A 221 10.69 10.59 8.63
N SER A 222 10.30 11.41 9.61
CA SER A 222 8.89 11.71 9.89
C SER A 222 8.29 12.61 8.81
N MET A 223 7.02 12.38 8.50
CA MET A 223 6.29 13.24 7.58
C MET A 223 6.25 14.67 8.11
N ARG A 224 6.37 15.65 7.20
CA ARG A 224 6.24 17.06 7.54
C ARG A 224 4.83 17.37 8.03
N SER A 225 4.66 18.56 8.60
CA SER A 225 3.34 19.06 8.99
C SER A 225 2.37 19.00 7.82
N VAL A 226 1.25 18.33 8.03
CA VAL A 226 0.09 18.23 7.13
C VAL A 226 -1.10 18.93 7.75
N ARG A 227 -2.04 19.34 6.90
CA ARG A 227 -3.31 19.98 7.26
C ARG A 227 -4.49 19.20 6.68
N PRO A 228 -5.72 19.39 7.18
CA PRO A 228 -6.90 18.79 6.59
C PRO A 228 -6.99 19.05 5.08
N GLY A 229 -7.11 17.98 4.30
CA GLY A 229 -7.11 18.02 2.83
C GLY A 229 -5.78 17.69 2.15
N ASP A 230 -4.66 17.68 2.88
CA ASP A 230 -3.38 17.23 2.33
C ASP A 230 -3.39 15.72 2.07
N MET A 231 -2.81 15.32 0.93
CA MET A 231 -2.68 13.92 0.53
C MET A 231 -1.22 13.47 0.65
N VAL A 232 -1.00 12.40 1.40
CA VAL A 232 0.30 11.75 1.55
C VAL A 232 0.30 10.40 0.84
N LEU A 233 1.31 10.16 0.00
CA LEU A 233 1.46 8.95 -0.81
C LEU A 233 2.90 8.42 -0.71
N TRP A 234 3.06 7.10 -0.60
CA TRP A 234 4.36 6.43 -0.66
C TRP A 234 4.29 5.16 -1.50
N HIS A 235 5.39 4.86 -2.19
CA HIS A 235 5.49 3.74 -3.13
C HIS A 235 5.22 2.40 -2.40
N CYS A 236 4.60 1.44 -3.09
CA CYS A 236 4.23 0.13 -2.50
C CYS A 236 5.41 -0.66 -1.90
N ASP A 237 6.62 -0.51 -2.45
CA ASP A 237 7.84 -1.11 -1.88
C ASP A 237 8.53 -0.22 -0.82
N GLY A 238 7.98 0.94 -0.48
CA GLY A 238 8.57 1.88 0.46
C GLY A 238 8.48 1.40 1.91
N ILE A 239 9.61 1.38 2.61
CA ILE A 239 9.65 1.13 4.05
C ILE A 239 8.96 2.29 4.76
N HIS A 240 8.03 1.96 5.64
CA HIS A 240 7.30 2.94 6.42
C HIS A 240 6.99 2.42 7.83
N ALA A 241 6.69 3.35 8.74
CA ALA A 241 6.36 3.10 10.13
C ALA A 241 5.41 4.19 10.64
N VAL A 242 4.84 3.97 11.83
CA VAL A 242 4.13 5.02 12.56
C VAL A 242 4.96 5.41 13.77
N GLU A 243 5.06 6.72 14.07
CA GLU A 243 5.76 7.18 15.28
C GLU A 243 5.20 6.48 16.53
N SER A 244 6.08 5.96 17.37
CA SER A 244 5.71 5.13 18.53
C SER A 244 4.94 5.90 19.60
N LYS A 245 5.02 7.23 19.61
CA LYS A 245 4.31 8.11 20.54
C LYS A 245 3.70 9.28 19.79
N HIS A 246 2.47 9.65 20.18
CA HIS A 246 1.87 10.93 19.79
C HIS A 246 2.07 11.95 20.92
N ALA A 247 2.95 12.94 20.73
CA ALA A 247 3.26 13.99 21.71
C ALA A 247 2.64 15.36 21.38
N GLY A 248 1.70 15.39 20.42
CA GLY A 248 0.98 16.60 20.01
C GLY A 248 -0.20 16.91 20.95
N GLN A 249 -0.95 17.97 20.62
CA GLN A 249 -2.08 18.44 21.43
C GLN A 249 -3.46 18.15 20.81
N GLY A 250 -3.52 17.98 19.49
CA GLY A 250 -4.71 17.58 18.74
C GLY A 250 -4.64 16.12 18.30
N ASP A 251 -5.72 15.60 17.75
CA ASP A 251 -5.75 14.26 17.17
C ASP A 251 -4.97 14.19 15.85
N SER A 252 -4.47 12.99 15.51
CA SER A 252 -3.92 12.66 14.21
C SER A 252 -4.88 11.77 13.43
N SER A 253 -5.74 12.42 12.63
CA SER A 253 -6.87 11.83 11.95
C SER A 253 -6.67 11.74 10.44
N VAL A 254 -6.93 10.57 9.87
CA VAL A 254 -6.74 10.32 8.44
C VAL A 254 -7.77 9.34 7.86
N PHE A 255 -8.05 9.49 6.56
CA PHE A 255 -8.63 8.41 5.75
C PHE A 255 -7.52 7.68 5.01
N TYR A 256 -7.49 6.35 5.10
CA TYR A 256 -6.61 5.53 4.26
C TYR A 256 -7.19 5.47 2.84
N ILE A 257 -6.42 5.96 1.87
CA ILE A 257 -6.82 6.07 0.47
C ILE A 257 -5.57 5.81 -0.39
N PRO A 258 -5.37 4.59 -0.91
CA PRO A 258 -4.24 4.30 -1.78
C PRO A 258 -4.47 4.80 -3.22
N ALA A 259 -3.41 4.82 -4.01
CA ALA A 259 -3.50 4.99 -5.46
C ALA A 259 -3.50 3.62 -6.15
N VAL A 260 -4.62 3.27 -6.78
CA VAL A 260 -4.88 1.95 -7.35
C VAL A 260 -5.05 2.08 -8.87
N PRO A 261 -4.16 1.50 -9.69
CA PRO A 261 -4.35 1.45 -11.13
C PRO A 261 -5.45 0.44 -11.50
N LEU A 262 -6.02 0.59 -12.70
CA LEU A 262 -6.91 -0.43 -13.23
C LEU A 262 -6.10 -1.58 -13.81
N THR A 263 -6.33 -2.77 -13.26
CA THR A 263 -5.90 -4.08 -13.78
C THR A 263 -7.13 -4.99 -13.82
N ALA A 264 -7.05 -6.14 -14.50
CA ALA A 264 -8.14 -7.12 -14.48
C ALA A 264 -8.47 -7.57 -13.06
N HIS A 265 -7.44 -7.93 -12.28
CA HIS A 265 -7.56 -8.32 -10.87
C HIS A 265 -8.18 -7.22 -10.00
N ASN A 266 -7.73 -5.97 -10.14
CA ASN A 266 -8.31 -4.86 -9.39
C ASN A 266 -9.76 -4.56 -9.79
N ALA A 267 -10.16 -4.85 -11.04
CA ALA A 267 -11.55 -4.71 -11.48
C ALA A 267 -12.46 -5.79 -10.88
N GLU A 268 -11.98 -7.03 -10.74
CA GLU A 268 -12.69 -8.11 -10.02
C GLU A 268 -12.88 -7.76 -8.53
N TYR A 269 -11.83 -7.24 -7.89
CA TYR A 269 -11.92 -6.72 -6.52
C TYR A 269 -12.95 -5.59 -6.43
N LEU A 270 -12.93 -4.64 -7.37
CA LEU A 270 -13.85 -3.51 -7.41
C LEU A 270 -15.31 -3.96 -7.58
N ALA A 271 -15.57 -5.01 -8.37
CA ALA A 271 -16.90 -5.59 -8.54
C ALA A 271 -17.45 -6.14 -7.22
N THR A 272 -16.61 -6.85 -6.46
CA THR A 272 -16.95 -7.37 -5.13
C THR A 272 -17.18 -6.23 -4.13
N GLN A 273 -16.27 -5.26 -4.12
CA GLN A 273 -16.34 -4.07 -3.29
C GLN A 273 -17.61 -3.23 -3.55
N ARG A 274 -18.06 -3.13 -4.81
CA ARG A 274 -19.32 -2.46 -5.15
C ARG A 274 -20.51 -3.14 -4.46
N GLY A 275 -20.51 -4.47 -4.38
CA GLY A 275 -21.55 -5.21 -3.65
C GLY A 275 -21.57 -4.89 -2.17
N THR A 276 -20.40 -4.76 -1.54
CA THR A 276 -20.29 -4.43 -0.10
C THR A 276 -20.64 -2.96 0.18
N LEU A 277 -20.33 -2.04 -0.74
CA LEU A 277 -20.81 -0.64 -0.69
C LEU A 277 -22.35 -0.56 -0.62
N ILE A 278 -23.04 -1.29 -1.50
CA ILE A 278 -24.52 -1.26 -1.60
C ILE A 278 -25.14 -1.87 -0.34
N SER A 279 -24.61 -2.99 0.13
CA SER A 279 -25.15 -3.74 1.28
C SER A 279 -24.68 -3.21 2.64
N GLY A 280 -23.61 -2.43 2.70
CA GLY A 280 -23.00 -1.91 3.93
C GLY A 280 -22.17 -2.91 4.72
N TYR A 281 -21.94 -4.11 4.19
CA TYR A 281 -20.96 -5.03 4.76
C TYR A 281 -19.54 -4.48 4.65
N PRO A 282 -18.59 -4.93 5.50
CA PRO A 282 -17.19 -4.55 5.41
C PRO A 282 -16.59 -4.74 4.01
N ALA A 283 -15.57 -3.95 3.66
CA ALA A 283 -14.84 -4.13 2.41
C ALA A 283 -14.14 -5.51 2.36
N PRO A 284 -13.95 -6.11 1.17
CA PRO A 284 -13.63 -7.55 1.04
C PRO A 284 -12.36 -8.03 1.76
N ASP A 285 -11.32 -7.18 1.86
CA ASP A 285 -10.04 -7.54 2.50
C ASP A 285 -10.04 -7.42 4.04
N PHE A 286 -11.14 -6.95 4.62
CA PHE A 286 -11.23 -6.68 6.05
C PHE A 286 -12.04 -7.76 6.79
N PRO A 287 -11.86 -7.88 8.11
CA PRO A 287 -12.65 -8.81 8.90
C PRO A 287 -14.15 -8.63 8.66
N GLY A 288 -14.87 -9.75 8.61
CA GLY A 288 -16.31 -9.78 8.37
C GLY A 288 -17.14 -9.24 9.53
N GLY A 289 -18.41 -9.63 9.57
CA GLY A 289 -19.42 -9.11 10.51
C GLY A 289 -20.41 -8.21 9.79
N THR A 290 -21.30 -7.56 10.54
CA THR A 290 -22.37 -6.74 9.94
C THR A 290 -21.89 -5.37 9.46
N GLY A 291 -20.72 -4.90 9.88
CA GLY A 291 -20.16 -3.61 9.47
C GLY A 291 -21.17 -2.46 9.61
N GLU A 292 -21.39 -1.74 8.51
CA GLU A 292 -22.29 -0.59 8.42
C GLU A 292 -23.65 -0.96 7.78
N SER A 293 -23.99 -2.26 7.69
CA SER A 293 -25.22 -2.73 7.01
C SER A 293 -26.51 -2.29 7.71
N MET A 294 -26.46 -2.10 9.03
CA MET A 294 -27.59 -1.65 9.85
C MET A 294 -27.56 -0.15 10.13
N PHE A 295 -26.57 0.59 9.62
CA PHE A 295 -26.45 2.02 9.86
C PHE A 295 -27.47 2.77 9.01
N VAL A 296 -28.14 3.73 9.64
CA VAL A 296 -29.21 4.53 9.02
C VAL A 296 -28.84 6.02 9.00
N GLY A 297 -29.53 6.79 8.16
CA GLY A 297 -29.37 8.25 8.09
C GLY A 297 -28.35 8.72 7.05
N ALA A 298 -28.26 10.05 6.91
CA ALA A 298 -27.48 10.71 5.86
C ALA A 298 -25.95 10.55 6.00
N GLN A 299 -25.48 10.02 7.13
CA GLN A 299 -24.08 9.77 7.42
C GLN A 299 -23.58 8.46 6.80
N ARG A 300 -24.50 7.51 6.49
CA ARG A 300 -24.18 6.31 5.72
C ARG A 300 -24.11 6.70 4.24
N GLY A 301 -22.93 6.49 3.64
CA GLY A 301 -22.70 6.79 2.24
C GLY A 301 -23.52 5.89 1.30
N SER A 302 -23.91 6.38 0.14
CA SER A 302 -24.60 5.58 -0.86
C SER A 302 -24.03 5.85 -2.26
N VAL A 303 -24.42 5.01 -3.22
CA VAL A 303 -24.07 5.21 -4.63
C VAL A 303 -24.52 6.60 -5.14
N GLU A 304 -25.55 7.18 -4.53
CA GLU A 304 -26.03 8.53 -4.85
C GLU A 304 -25.07 9.64 -4.46
N ASN A 305 -24.14 9.39 -3.53
CA ASN A 305 -23.10 10.37 -3.19
C ASN A 305 -22.00 10.47 -4.26
N VAL A 306 -21.91 9.50 -5.18
CA VAL A 306 -20.87 9.44 -6.21
C VAL A 306 -21.35 10.19 -7.46
N LYS A 307 -20.76 11.36 -7.72
CA LYS A 307 -21.14 12.24 -8.83
C LYS A 307 -20.01 12.42 -9.84
N GLY A 308 -20.37 12.44 -11.13
CA GLY A 308 -19.42 12.54 -12.25
C GLY A 308 -19.00 11.18 -12.81
N SER A 309 -18.63 11.14 -14.09
CA SER A 309 -18.26 9.91 -14.80
C SER A 309 -17.01 9.25 -14.21
N LEU A 310 -15.94 10.02 -14.02
CA LEU A 310 -14.67 9.53 -13.47
C LEU A 310 -14.85 8.92 -12.08
N ALA A 311 -15.64 9.58 -11.23
CA ALA A 311 -15.96 9.08 -9.89
C ALA A 311 -16.76 7.79 -9.92
N LYS A 312 -17.78 7.72 -10.79
CA LYS A 312 -18.57 6.49 -10.99
C LYS A 312 -17.70 5.35 -11.48
N GLN A 313 -16.85 5.59 -12.47
CA GLN A 313 -15.87 4.62 -12.98
C GLN A 313 -14.93 4.13 -11.88
N ALA A 314 -14.31 5.04 -11.11
CA ALA A 314 -13.40 4.69 -10.02
C ALA A 314 -14.05 3.81 -8.94
N MET A 315 -15.36 3.95 -8.73
CA MET A 315 -16.12 3.16 -7.75
C MET A 315 -16.87 1.97 -8.35
N GLY A 316 -16.64 1.63 -9.62
CA GLY A 316 -17.29 0.50 -10.30
C GLY A 316 -18.78 0.71 -10.62
N LEU A 317 -19.25 1.95 -10.54
CA LEU A 317 -20.64 2.39 -10.76
C LEU A 317 -20.87 2.93 -12.18
N GLY A 318 -19.85 2.94 -13.04
CA GLY A 318 -19.94 3.38 -14.42
C GLY A 318 -19.00 2.59 -15.32
N LYS A 319 -19.42 2.39 -16.57
CA LYS A 319 -18.63 1.75 -17.62
C LYS A 319 -17.37 2.57 -17.90
N PHE A 320 -16.25 1.89 -18.11
CA PHE A 320 -15.01 2.51 -18.57
C PHE A 320 -15.05 2.79 -20.06
N ASP A 321 -14.59 3.98 -20.44
CA ASP A 321 -14.51 4.41 -21.83
C ASP A 321 -13.27 3.80 -22.51
N VAL A 322 -13.47 3.22 -23.69
CA VAL A 322 -12.41 2.59 -24.49
C VAL A 322 -12.25 3.41 -25.77
N SER A 323 -11.02 3.88 -26.07
CA SER A 323 -10.75 4.71 -27.25
C SER A 323 -9.60 4.16 -28.10
N GLU A 324 -9.57 4.54 -29.38
CA GLU A 324 -8.58 4.04 -30.35
C GLU A 324 -7.14 4.49 -30.08
N GLY A 325 -6.95 5.60 -29.34
CA GLY A 325 -5.62 6.13 -29.02
C GLY A 325 -4.91 5.43 -27.86
N MET A 326 -5.55 4.43 -27.24
CA MET A 326 -4.99 3.69 -26.11
C MET A 326 -3.98 2.62 -26.55
N ARG A 327 -3.06 2.25 -25.65
CA ARG A 327 -2.17 1.09 -25.87
C ARG A 327 -2.99 -0.20 -25.94
N GLU A 328 -2.45 -1.21 -26.63
CA GLU A 328 -3.09 -2.52 -26.80
C GLU A 328 -3.50 -3.15 -25.46
N GLY A 329 -2.57 -3.21 -24.49
CA GLY A 329 -2.84 -3.77 -23.16
C GLY A 329 -3.83 -2.92 -22.35
N GLU A 330 -3.74 -1.59 -22.46
CA GLU A 330 -4.65 -0.65 -21.79
C GLU A 330 -6.10 -0.81 -22.30
N LYS A 331 -6.28 -0.94 -23.62
CA LYS A 331 -7.58 -1.21 -24.24
C LYS A 331 -8.16 -2.53 -23.74
N LYS A 332 -7.36 -3.59 -23.82
CA LYS A 332 -7.76 -4.95 -23.43
C LYS A 332 -8.22 -5.02 -21.97
N VAL A 333 -7.48 -4.38 -21.06
CA VAL A 333 -7.83 -4.42 -19.64
C VAL A 333 -9.09 -3.62 -19.31
N LEU A 334 -9.36 -2.51 -20.02
CA LEU A 334 -10.61 -1.75 -19.85
C LEU A 334 -11.82 -2.55 -20.32
N GLU A 335 -11.69 -3.30 -21.41
CA GLU A 335 -12.72 -4.23 -21.90
C GLU A 335 -12.97 -5.36 -20.89
N GLN A 336 -11.93 -6.02 -20.40
CA GLN A 336 -12.03 -7.03 -19.34
C GLN A 336 -12.68 -6.48 -18.07
N ALA A 337 -12.29 -5.27 -17.64
CA ALA A 337 -12.85 -4.63 -16.46
C ALA A 337 -14.35 -4.32 -16.63
N ASN A 338 -14.78 -3.92 -17.83
CA ASN A 338 -16.19 -3.72 -18.15
C ASN A 338 -16.99 -5.04 -18.08
N VAL A 339 -16.41 -6.16 -18.53
CA VAL A 339 -17.02 -7.49 -18.38
C VAL A 339 -17.12 -7.87 -16.89
N ALA A 340 -16.02 -7.75 -16.14
CA ALA A 340 -15.98 -8.08 -14.70
C ALA A 340 -16.99 -7.28 -13.87
N LEU A 341 -17.24 -6.03 -14.24
CA LEU A 341 -18.23 -5.15 -13.57
C LEU A 341 -19.67 -5.33 -14.08
N GLY A 342 -19.89 -6.15 -15.12
CA GLY A 342 -21.22 -6.39 -15.70
C GLY A 342 -21.74 -5.27 -16.60
N PHE A 343 -20.85 -4.48 -17.22
CA PHE A 343 -21.21 -3.39 -18.15
C PHE A 343 -21.20 -3.80 -19.63
N GLN A 344 -20.88 -5.06 -19.94
CA GLN A 344 -21.06 -5.67 -21.24
C GLN A 344 -21.83 -6.98 -21.06
N VAL A 345 -22.83 -7.19 -21.92
CA VAL A 345 -23.46 -8.50 -22.12
C VAL A 345 -22.60 -9.22 -23.16
N ILE A 346 -22.11 -10.41 -22.80
CA ILE A 346 -21.32 -11.29 -23.67
C ILE A 346 -22.15 -11.70 -24.89
#